data_AF-A0A527GF83-F1
#
_entry.id   AF-A0A527GF83-F1
#
_cell.length_a   1.000
_cell.length_b   1.000
_cell.length_c   1.000
_cell.angle_alpha   90.00
_cell.angle_beta   90.00
_cell.angle_gamma   90.00
#
_symmetry.space_group_name_H-M   'P 1'
#
loop_
_entity.id
_entity.type
_entity.pdbx_description
1 polymer ?
#
loop_
_entity_poly.entity_id
_entity_poly.type
_entity_poly.pdbx_seq_one_letter_code
_entity_poly.pdbx_strand_id
1 'polypeptide(L)'
;VVRCRPGERPRTGAKVCCRSADLDVSSDGPGFDGLVKRVIYQGGSARIEFTPSTSPDLTLHFEQPDPVLLESGAQARLRIRSGWRAVRFACA
;
A
#
# COMPACT_ATOMS: atom_id res chain seq x y z
N VAL A 1 -10.46 -11.90 -3.11
CA VAL A 1 -10.75 -10.95 -4.22
C VAL A 1 -11.87 -10.03 -3.77
N VAL A 2 -11.59 -8.74 -3.69
CA VAL A 2 -12.61 -7.70 -3.48
C VAL A 2 -13.31 -7.46 -4.82
N ARG A 3 -14.65 -7.56 -4.87
CA ARG A 3 -15.45 -7.28 -6.07
C ARG A 3 -16.41 -6.14 -5.78
N CYS A 4 -16.43 -5.16 -6.66
CA CYS A 4 -17.42 -4.08 -6.66
C CYS A 4 -18.23 -4.17 -7.95
N ARG A 5 -19.52 -3.83 -7.91
CA ARG A 5 -20.33 -3.72 -9.13
C ARG A 5 -19.84 -2.52 -9.95
N PRO A 6 -19.87 -2.58 -11.29
CA PRO A 6 -19.64 -1.39 -12.11
C PRO A 6 -20.58 -0.25 -11.67
N GLY A 7 -20.00 0.92 -11.35
CA GLY A 7 -20.76 2.10 -10.87
C GLY A 7 -21.05 2.12 -9.37
N GLU A 8 -20.62 1.11 -8.60
CA GLU A 8 -20.76 1.12 -7.15
C GLU A 8 -19.91 2.23 -6.51
N ARG A 9 -20.54 3.05 -5.66
CA ARG A 9 -19.87 4.15 -4.95
C ARG A 9 -19.09 3.62 -3.74
N PRO A 10 -18.01 4.29 -3.32
CA PRO A 10 -17.31 3.97 -2.09
C PRO A 10 -18.27 3.93 -0.90
N ARG A 11 -18.25 2.81 -0.16
CA ARG A 11 -19.05 2.67 1.07
C ARG A 11 -18.28 3.30 2.23
N THR A 12 -18.97 4.08 3.05
CA THR A 12 -18.38 4.65 4.27
C THR A 12 -17.97 3.53 5.22
N GLY A 13 -16.72 3.57 5.70
CA GLY A 13 -16.21 2.63 6.69
C GLY A 13 -15.81 1.25 6.16
N ALA A 14 -15.75 1.07 4.84
CA ALA A 14 -15.39 -0.22 4.25
C ALA A 14 -13.92 -0.59 4.52
N LYS A 15 -13.65 -1.79 5.01
CA LYS A 15 -12.31 -2.30 5.33
C LYS A 15 -11.85 -3.37 4.34
N VAL A 16 -10.68 -3.15 3.75
CA VAL A 16 -10.04 -4.15 2.88
C VAL A 16 -8.94 -4.83 3.67
N CYS A 17 -8.96 -6.17 3.72
CA CYS A 17 -7.80 -6.95 4.12
C CYS A 17 -7.04 -7.41 2.86
N CYS A 18 -5.76 -7.09 2.79
CA CYS A 18 -4.85 -7.55 1.73
C CYS A 18 -3.61 -8.18 2.36
N ARG A 19 -2.91 -9.04 1.59
CA ARG A 19 -1.66 -9.61 2.06
C ARG A 19 -0.55 -8.58 1.87
N SER A 20 0.50 -8.64 2.69
CA SER A 20 1.72 -7.84 2.50
C SER A 20 2.29 -8.00 1.10
N ALA A 21 2.27 -9.22 0.57
CA ALA A 21 2.70 -9.54 -0.79
C ALA A 21 1.81 -8.91 -1.88
N ASP A 22 0.62 -8.41 -1.57
CA ASP A 22 -0.20 -7.70 -2.54
C ASP A 22 0.13 -6.20 -2.60
N LEU A 23 0.96 -5.69 -1.68
CA LEU A 23 1.42 -4.30 -1.68
C LEU A 23 2.72 -4.17 -2.46
N ASP A 24 2.83 -3.07 -3.19
CA ASP A 24 4.01 -2.76 -4.00
C ASP A 24 4.21 -1.25 -4.09
N VAL A 25 5.45 -0.84 -4.34
CA VAL A 25 5.79 0.56 -4.56
C VAL A 25 5.41 0.94 -5.98
N SER A 26 4.80 2.11 -6.15
CA SER A 26 4.52 2.68 -7.47
C SER A 26 5.40 3.91 -7.66
N SER A 27 6.18 3.94 -8.74
CA SER A 27 6.88 5.14 -9.20
C SER A 27 5.90 6.19 -9.73
N ASP A 28 4.86 5.73 -10.40
CA ASP A 28 3.87 6.51 -11.12
C ASP A 28 2.57 5.71 -11.27
N GLY A 29 1.43 6.40 -11.32
CA GLY A 29 0.12 5.79 -11.53
C GLY A 29 -0.76 5.58 -10.27
N PRO A 30 -1.78 4.69 -10.37
CA PRO A 30 -2.71 4.32 -9.30
C PRO A 30 -2.04 3.96 -7.98
N GLY A 31 -2.45 4.61 -6.90
CA GLY A 31 -1.94 4.29 -5.57
C GLY A 31 -2.39 5.29 -4.52
N PHE A 32 -1.77 5.20 -3.35
CA PHE A 32 -1.93 6.15 -2.27
C PHE A 32 -0.57 6.54 -1.71
N ASP A 33 -0.44 7.82 -1.37
CA ASP A 33 0.78 8.40 -0.84
C ASP A 33 0.90 8.16 0.67
N GLY A 34 2.13 8.19 1.15
CA GLY A 34 2.42 8.03 2.57
C GLY A 34 3.91 8.04 2.88
N LEU A 35 4.20 7.86 4.16
CA LEU A 35 5.53 7.99 4.73
C LEU A 35 6.09 6.61 5.08
N VAL A 36 7.33 6.36 4.64
CA VAL A 36 8.12 5.22 5.12
C VAL A 36 8.61 5.53 6.53
N LYS A 37 8.05 4.86 7.54
CA LYS A 37 8.46 5.03 8.94
C LYS A 37 9.75 4.29 9.22
N ARG A 38 9.87 3.06 8.72
CA ARG A 38 11.01 2.20 9.04
C ARG A 38 11.31 1.25 7.89
N VAL A 39 12.60 0.95 7.74
CA VAL A 39 13.14 0.00 6.77
C VAL A 39 14.05 -0.95 7.56
N ILE A 40 13.71 -2.24 7.58
CA ILE A 40 14.44 -3.28 8.32
C ILE A 40 14.99 -4.26 7.31
N TYR A 41 16.29 -4.22 7.07
CA TYR A 41 16.96 -5.12 6.14
C TYR A 41 17.08 -6.54 6.72
N GLN A 42 16.80 -7.55 5.90
CA GLN A 42 16.74 -8.97 6.30
C GLN A 42 17.61 -9.88 5.43
N GLY A 43 18.56 -9.33 4.67
CA GLY A 43 19.47 -10.10 3.81
C GLY A 43 18.78 -10.60 2.54
N GLY A 44 18.76 -9.78 1.48
CA GLY A 44 18.06 -10.08 0.22
C GLY A 44 16.70 -9.38 0.07
N SER A 45 16.20 -8.79 1.16
CA SER A 45 14.98 -7.98 1.18
C SER A 45 14.97 -7.03 2.38
N ALA A 46 14.05 -6.08 2.39
CA ALA A 46 13.71 -5.30 3.57
C ALA A 46 12.22 -5.33 3.88
N ARG A 47 11.90 -5.43 5.16
CA ARG A 47 10.57 -5.17 5.68
C ARG A 47 10.38 -3.67 5.86
N ILE A 48 9.32 -3.14 5.26
CA ILE A 48 8.98 -1.72 5.26
C ILE A 48 7.77 -1.48 6.15
N GLU A 49 7.85 -0.44 6.98
CA GLU A 49 6.71 0.14 7.69
C GLU A 49 6.29 1.42 7.01
N PHE A 50 5.04 1.49 6.60
CA PHE A 50 4.50 2.59 5.83
C PHE A 50 3.20 3.12 6.45
N THR A 51 3.08 4.44 6.52
CA THR A 51 1.90 5.12 7.03
C THR A 51 1.24 5.92 5.91
N PRO A 52 0.01 5.58 5.49
CA PRO A 52 -0.71 6.35 4.47
C PRO A 52 -1.01 7.79 4.92
N SER A 53 -0.87 8.75 4.02
CA SER A 53 -1.13 10.17 4.31
C SER A 53 -2.58 10.46 4.69
N THR A 54 -3.53 9.69 4.16
CA THR A 54 -4.97 9.83 4.48
C THR A 54 -5.37 9.17 5.81
N SER A 55 -4.51 8.31 6.35
CA SER A 55 -4.76 7.55 7.58
C SER A 55 -3.48 7.43 8.42
N PRO A 56 -3.02 8.52 9.08
CA PRO A 56 -1.75 8.54 9.79
C PRO A 56 -1.63 7.55 10.95
N ASP A 57 -2.77 7.08 11.48
CA ASP A 57 -2.83 6.09 12.56
C ASP A 57 -2.74 4.64 12.05
N LEU A 58 -2.73 4.43 10.73
CA LEU A 58 -2.62 3.11 10.10
C LEU A 58 -1.16 2.84 9.70
N THR A 59 -0.62 1.71 10.15
CA THR A 59 0.69 1.21 9.72
C THR A 59 0.52 -0.04 8.87
N LEU A 60 0.99 0.04 7.63
CA LEU A 60 1.07 -1.08 6.69
C LEU A 60 2.47 -1.68 6.72
N HIS A 61 2.54 -2.99 6.52
CA HIS A 61 3.79 -3.74 6.42
C HIS A 61 3.86 -4.46 5.09
N PHE A 62 4.99 -4.32 4.39
CA PHE A 62 5.28 -5.07 3.18
C PHE A 62 6.78 -5.36 3.06
N GLU A 63 7.14 -6.24 2.15
CA GLU A 63 8.53 -6.62 1.88
C GLU A 63 8.93 -6.12 0.51
N GLN A 64 10.11 -5.51 0.42
CA GLN A 64 10.75 -5.14 -0.83
C GLN A 64 11.97 -6.04 -1.04
N PRO A 65 12.01 -6.85 -2.12
CA PRO A 65 13.23 -7.57 -2.47
C PRO A 65 14.31 -6.61 -2.94
N ASP A 66 15.57 -7.05 -2.93
CA ASP A 66 16.65 -6.24 -3.46
C ASP A 66 16.47 -5.90 -4.96
N PRO A 67 16.85 -4.68 -5.39
CA PRO A 67 17.42 -3.61 -4.56
C PRO A 67 16.35 -2.89 -3.73
N VAL A 68 16.62 -2.71 -2.43
CA VAL A 68 15.81 -1.89 -1.53
C VAL A 68 16.10 -0.42 -1.80
N LEU A 69 15.11 0.28 -2.37
CA LEU A 69 15.22 1.69 -2.78
C LEU A 69 14.56 2.67 -1.80
N LEU A 70 13.83 2.15 -0.81
CA LEU A 70 13.12 2.97 0.17
C LEU A 70 14.01 3.28 1.38
N GLU A 71 13.89 4.50 1.86
CA GLU A 71 14.58 5.00 3.05
C GLU A 71 13.57 5.43 4.11
N SER A 72 13.95 5.33 5.40
CA SER A 72 13.13 5.88 6.49
C SER A 72 13.03 7.40 6.32
N GLY A 73 11.82 7.94 6.48
CA GLY A 73 11.51 9.34 6.26
C GLY A 73 11.10 9.69 4.83
N ALA A 74 11.26 8.77 3.87
CA ALA A 74 10.90 9.01 2.48
C ALA A 74 9.38 9.02 2.29
N GLN A 75 8.91 9.93 1.42
CA GLN A 75 7.57 9.85 0.85
C GLN A 75 7.56 8.82 -0.27
N ALA A 76 6.57 7.93 -0.25
CA ALA A 76 6.41 6.91 -1.27
C ALA A 76 4.93 6.74 -1.63
N ARG A 77 4.69 6.23 -2.83
CA ARG A 77 3.36 5.82 -3.26
C ARG A 77 3.27 4.29 -3.25
N LEU A 78 2.26 3.77 -2.58
CA LEU A 78 1.92 2.35 -2.59
C LEU A 78 0.73 2.06 -3.49
N ARG A 79 0.77 0.89 -4.11
CA ARG A 79 -0.33 0.32 -4.88
C ARG A 79 -0.61 -1.11 -4.41
N ILE A 80 -1.81 -1.59 -4.69
CA ILE A 80 -2.19 -3.00 -4.48
C ILE A 80 -2.10 -3.71 -5.84
N ARG A 81 -1.24 -4.74 -5.97
CA ARG A 81 -0.93 -5.44 -7.23
C ARG A 81 -2.12 -6.20 -7.82
N SER A 82 -3.01 -6.74 -6.99
CA SER A 82 -4.06 -7.65 -7.46
C SER A 82 -5.20 -6.90 -8.14
N GLY A 83 -5.18 -6.75 -9.47
CA GLY A 83 -6.34 -6.36 -10.31
C GLY A 83 -7.10 -5.09 -9.90
N TRP A 84 -6.55 -4.30 -8.99
CA TRP A 84 -7.17 -3.10 -8.44
C TRP A 84 -6.98 -2.01 -9.48
N ARG A 85 -8.02 -1.77 -10.29
CA ARG A 85 -8.20 -0.44 -10.87
C ARG A 85 -8.22 0.51 -9.68
N ALA A 86 -7.44 1.60 -9.71
CA ALA A 86 -7.58 2.70 -8.76
C ALA A 86 -9.04 3.16 -8.77
N VAL A 87 -9.83 2.59 -7.89
CA VAL A 87 -11.04 3.18 -7.38
C VAL A 87 -10.57 3.75 -6.07
N ARG A 88 -10.67 5.08 -5.92
CA ARG A 88 -10.67 5.75 -4.63
C ARG A 88 -11.22 4.78 -3.57
N PHE A 89 -10.36 4.40 -2.64
CA PHE A 89 -10.55 3.44 -1.54
C PHE A 89 -11.99 2.97 -1.31
N ALA A 90 -12.26 1.66 -1.44
CA ALA A 90 -13.27 0.93 -0.65
C ALA A 90 -13.35 -0.55 -1.04
N CYS A 91 -13.30 -1.46 -0.04
CA CYS A 91 -14.30 -2.53 0.19
C CYS A 91 -13.98 -3.43 1.41
N ALA A 92 -14.74 -3.25 2.49
CA ALA A 92 -15.67 -4.20 3.14
C ALA A 92 -15.90 -3.80 4.60
#